data_AF-A0A7W4IXE4-F1
#
_entry.id   AF-A0A7W4IXE4-F1
#
_cell.length_a   1.000
_cell.length_b   1.000
_cell.length_c   1.000
_cell.angle_alpha   90.00
_cell.angle_beta   90.00
_cell.angle_gamma   90.00
#
_symmetry.space_group_name_H-M   'P 1'
#
loop_
_entity.id
_entity.type
_entity.pdbx_description
1 polymer ?
#
loop_
_entity_poly.entity_id
_entity_poly.type
_entity_poly.pdbx_seq_one_letter_code
_entity_poly.pdbx_strand_id
1 'polypeptide(L)'
;ATGASNVGHYGITAAGATGTGLSNYAVTYRGGTLTIDPAALTVTALDQASTYGQTPDLGTSQFSTSGLVNGDTVSAVTLATAATGASNVGAYGITAAGATGTGLSNYAVTYRGGTLTIDPAALTVTALDQTSTYGNNPALGSSAFSTSGLVNGDSVSAVTLATAATGASNVGAYGITAAGATGTGLSNYAVTYRGGTLTIDPAALTVTALDQSSTYGQTPDLGTSQFSTSGLVNGDTVSAVTLATAATGASSVGAYGITAAGATGTGLSNYAVTYQGGTLTIDPAALTVTALDQTSTYGNSPALGSSAFSTTGLVNGDSVSAV
;
A
#
# COMPACT_ATOMS: atom_id res chain seq x y z
N ALA A 1 -37.63 62.18 -31.87
CA ALA A 1 -37.14 60.93 -31.26
C ALA A 1 -38.26 59.90 -31.25
N THR A 2 -37.92 58.62 -31.39
CA THR A 2 -38.80 57.47 -31.16
C THR A 2 -38.37 56.77 -29.86
N GLY A 3 -39.11 55.76 -29.40
CA GLY A 3 -38.71 54.94 -28.24
C GLY A 3 -37.39 54.17 -28.42
N ALA A 4 -36.85 54.12 -29.64
CA ALA A 4 -35.56 53.50 -29.97
C ALA A 4 -34.48 54.52 -30.35
N SER A 5 -34.71 55.82 -30.13
CA SER A 5 -33.67 56.83 -30.37
C SER A 5 -32.52 56.68 -29.37
N ASN A 6 -31.28 56.76 -29.88
CA ASN A 6 -30.05 56.66 -29.09
C ASN A 6 -29.90 57.80 -28.06
N VAL A 7 -28.99 57.63 -27.11
CA VAL A 7 -28.57 58.69 -26.18
C VAL A 7 -28.09 59.92 -26.96
N GLY A 8 -28.49 61.10 -26.51
CA GLY A 8 -28.07 62.36 -27.10
C GLY A 8 -29.10 63.48 -26.99
N HIS A 9 -28.83 64.58 -27.67
CA HIS A 9 -29.69 65.76 -27.72
C HIS A 9 -30.40 65.86 -29.06
N TYR A 10 -31.70 66.06 -29.02
CA TYR A 10 -32.57 66.18 -30.18
C TYR A 10 -33.29 67.51 -30.15
N GLY A 11 -33.28 68.24 -31.27
CA GLY A 11 -34.04 69.49 -31.39
C GLY A 11 -35.54 69.24 -31.34
N ILE A 12 -36.26 70.07 -30.59
CA ILE A 12 -37.72 70.16 -30.62
C ILE A 12 -38.07 71.41 -31.43
N THR A 13 -38.78 71.22 -32.55
CA THR A 13 -39.26 72.32 -33.38
C THR A 13 -40.71 72.63 -33.03
N ALA A 14 -40.97 73.85 -32.55
CA ALA A 14 -42.33 74.36 -32.43
C ALA A 14 -42.78 74.97 -33.76
N ALA A 15 -43.93 74.57 -34.27
CA ALA A 15 -44.52 75.11 -35.50
C ALA A 15 -46.05 74.87 -35.52
N GLY A 16 -46.76 75.66 -36.34
CA GLY A 16 -48.17 75.41 -36.68
C GLY A 16 -49.15 75.57 -35.51
N ALA A 17 -49.04 76.66 -34.74
CA ALA A 17 -50.00 76.95 -33.67
C ALA A 17 -51.43 77.05 -34.22
N THR A 18 -52.38 76.36 -33.58
CA THR A 18 -53.82 76.37 -33.92
C THR A 18 -54.64 76.74 -32.68
N GLY A 19 -55.73 77.50 -32.87
CA GLY A 19 -56.57 78.01 -31.78
C GLY A 19 -57.41 79.24 -32.18
N THR A 20 -58.26 79.72 -31.28
CA THR A 20 -59.10 80.92 -31.49
C THR A 20 -58.38 82.19 -31.01
N GLY A 21 -58.52 83.30 -31.74
CA GLY A 21 -57.95 84.61 -31.35
C GLY A 21 -56.46 84.80 -31.68
N LEU A 22 -55.81 83.83 -32.32
CA LEU A 22 -54.39 83.89 -32.71
C LEU A 22 -54.08 85.02 -33.72
N SER A 23 -55.05 85.47 -34.50
CA SER A 23 -54.90 86.60 -35.44
C SER A 23 -54.58 87.93 -34.76
N ASN A 24 -54.80 88.04 -33.44
CA ASN A 24 -54.54 89.24 -32.66
C ASN A 24 -53.09 89.32 -32.12
N TYR A 25 -52.24 88.33 -32.41
CA TYR A 25 -50.88 88.22 -31.87
C TYR A 25 -49.84 87.90 -32.95
N ALA A 26 -48.62 88.42 -32.80
CA ALA A 26 -47.45 87.96 -33.55
C ALA A 26 -46.88 86.71 -32.87
N VAL A 27 -47.06 85.54 -33.48
CA VAL A 27 -46.57 84.27 -32.92
C VAL A 27 -45.08 84.08 -33.23
N THR A 28 -44.26 83.93 -32.19
CA THR A 28 -42.84 83.56 -32.31
C THR A 28 -42.65 82.15 -31.78
N TYR A 29 -42.07 81.27 -32.61
CA TYR A 29 -41.75 79.91 -32.22
C TYR A 29 -40.32 79.85 -31.67
N ARG A 30 -40.15 79.23 -30.51
CA ARG A 30 -38.84 78.88 -29.96
C ARG A 30 -38.76 77.37 -29.87
N GLY A 31 -37.68 76.81 -30.40
CA GLY A 31 -37.40 75.39 -30.25
C GLY A 31 -37.00 75.07 -28.81
N GLY A 32 -37.12 73.79 -28.47
CA GLY A 32 -36.55 73.21 -27.25
C GLY A 32 -35.50 72.17 -27.58
N THR A 33 -34.95 71.53 -26.55
CA THR A 33 -34.06 70.38 -26.69
C THR A 33 -34.62 69.22 -25.86
N LEU A 34 -34.76 68.06 -26.49
CA LEU A 34 -34.98 66.79 -25.80
C LEU A 34 -33.63 66.14 -25.55
N THR A 35 -33.34 65.80 -24.31
CA THR A 35 -32.17 64.99 -23.94
C THR A 35 -32.63 63.56 -23.66
N ILE A 36 -31.95 62.59 -24.25
CA ILE A 36 -32.08 61.17 -23.89
C ILE A 36 -30.82 60.78 -23.14
N ASP A 37 -30.97 60.50 -21.85
CA ASP A 37 -29.87 60.08 -20.98
C ASP A 37 -29.61 58.57 -21.11
N PRO A 38 -28.38 58.11 -20.82
CA PRO A 38 -28.08 56.68 -20.79
C PRO A 38 -28.98 55.90 -19.83
N ALA A 39 -29.45 54.73 -20.27
CA ALA A 39 -30.13 53.78 -19.41
C ALA A 39 -29.12 53.09 -18.48
N ALA A 40 -29.56 52.64 -17.30
CA ALA A 40 -28.72 51.86 -16.41
C ALA A 40 -28.56 50.42 -16.92
N LEU A 41 -27.32 49.93 -17.01
CA LEU A 41 -27.02 48.52 -17.30
C LEU A 41 -26.13 47.96 -16.19
N THR A 42 -26.53 46.85 -15.57
CA THR A 42 -25.68 46.10 -14.65
C THR A 42 -25.17 44.83 -15.33
N VAL A 43 -23.86 44.62 -15.31
CA VAL A 43 -23.18 43.39 -15.75
C VAL A 43 -22.59 42.73 -14.52
N THR A 44 -22.96 41.48 -14.23
CA THR A 44 -22.51 40.75 -13.03
C THR A 44 -21.79 39.49 -13.46
N ALA A 45 -20.53 39.32 -13.04
CA ALA A 45 -19.84 38.04 -13.20
C ALA A 45 -20.55 36.96 -12.37
N LEU A 46 -20.69 35.77 -12.94
CA LEU A 46 -21.24 34.62 -12.23
C LEU A 46 -20.16 34.01 -11.34
N ASP A 47 -20.59 33.38 -10.24
CA ASP A 47 -19.71 32.58 -9.40
C ASP A 47 -19.21 31.36 -10.18
N GLN A 48 -17.96 30.97 -9.98
CA GLN A 48 -17.30 29.85 -10.65
C GLN A 48 -16.58 28.96 -9.64
N ALA A 49 -16.16 27.77 -10.09
CA ALA A 49 -15.34 26.87 -9.30
C ALA A 49 -14.13 26.36 -10.11
N SER A 50 -13.03 26.07 -9.41
CA SER A 50 -11.87 25.36 -9.93
C SER A 50 -11.39 24.34 -8.88
N THR A 51 -10.55 23.41 -9.27
CA THR A 51 -9.91 22.47 -8.33
C THR A 51 -8.47 22.89 -8.07
N TYR A 52 -7.98 22.70 -6.85
CA TYR A 52 -6.59 22.97 -6.51
C TYR A 52 -5.62 22.31 -7.50
N GLY A 53 -4.61 23.05 -7.96
CA GLY A 53 -3.68 22.61 -9.02
C GLY A 53 -4.10 22.99 -10.44
N GLN A 54 -5.38 23.33 -10.66
CA GLN A 54 -5.90 23.70 -11.98
C GLN A 54 -5.94 25.22 -12.13
N THR A 55 -5.44 25.72 -13.26
CA THR A 55 -5.61 27.12 -13.63
C THR A 55 -7.11 27.42 -13.79
N PRO A 56 -7.66 28.42 -13.07
CA PRO A 56 -9.07 28.77 -13.21
C PRO A 56 -9.41 29.20 -14.64
N ASP A 57 -10.50 28.66 -15.18
CA ASP A 57 -11.07 29.06 -16.46
C ASP A 57 -12.40 29.79 -16.24
N LEU A 58 -12.42 31.10 -16.55
CA LEU A 58 -13.61 31.94 -16.38
C LEU A 58 -14.43 32.06 -17.68
N GLY A 59 -13.89 31.60 -18.82
CA GLY A 59 -14.49 31.83 -20.13
C GLY A 59 -14.81 33.30 -20.43
N THR A 60 -15.65 33.52 -21.44
CA THR A 60 -16.11 34.86 -21.87
C THR A 60 -17.62 35.08 -21.69
N SER A 61 -18.35 34.06 -21.23
CA SER A 61 -19.82 34.05 -21.14
C SER A 61 -20.34 33.86 -19.71
N GLN A 62 -19.47 33.80 -18.70
CA GLN A 62 -19.85 33.60 -17.30
C GLN A 62 -20.29 34.90 -16.63
N PHE A 63 -21.30 35.55 -17.21
CA PHE A 63 -21.87 36.80 -16.70
C PHE A 63 -23.39 36.84 -16.91
N SER A 64 -24.06 37.74 -16.19
CA SER A 64 -25.46 38.09 -16.38
C SER A 64 -25.62 39.59 -16.58
N THR A 65 -26.71 40.00 -17.24
CA THR A 65 -27.01 41.41 -17.50
C THR A 65 -28.42 41.76 -17.04
N SER A 66 -28.60 43.01 -16.60
CA SER A 66 -29.91 43.55 -16.23
C SER A 66 -30.01 45.01 -16.67
N GLY A 67 -31.12 45.36 -17.34
CA GLY A 67 -31.39 46.71 -17.85
C GLY A 67 -31.29 46.87 -19.38
N LEU A 68 -30.94 45.82 -20.13
CA LEU A 68 -30.97 45.86 -21.61
C LEU A 68 -32.40 46.01 -22.13
N VAL A 69 -32.59 46.86 -23.12
CA VAL A 69 -33.86 47.12 -23.82
C VAL A 69 -33.64 47.16 -25.32
N ASN A 70 -34.72 47.31 -26.11
CA ASN A 70 -34.66 47.54 -27.56
C ASN A 70 -33.90 46.48 -28.39
N GLY A 71 -33.72 45.27 -27.86
CA GLY A 71 -32.98 44.20 -28.53
C GLY A 71 -31.45 44.36 -28.47
N ASP A 72 -30.96 45.30 -27.66
CA ASP A 72 -29.53 45.47 -27.41
C ASP A 72 -28.95 44.25 -26.67
N THR A 73 -27.66 44.00 -26.88
CA THR A 73 -27.00 42.78 -26.38
C THR A 73 -25.64 43.08 -25.77
N VAL A 74 -25.23 42.25 -24.81
CA VAL A 74 -23.82 42.09 -24.41
C VAL A 74 -23.37 40.73 -24.91
N SER A 75 -22.38 40.70 -25.79
CA SER A 75 -21.85 39.48 -26.41
C SER A 75 -20.61 38.93 -25.72
N ALA A 76 -19.82 39.78 -25.06
CA ALA A 76 -18.67 39.33 -24.27
C ALA A 76 -18.35 40.32 -23.14
N VAL A 77 -17.77 39.79 -22.08
CA VAL A 77 -17.27 40.54 -20.92
C VAL A 77 -15.90 39.99 -20.58
N THR A 78 -14.94 40.87 -20.27
CA THR A 78 -13.64 40.46 -19.74
C THR A 78 -13.82 40.09 -18.28
N LEU A 79 -13.59 38.82 -17.96
CA LEU A 79 -13.59 38.29 -16.60
C LEU A 79 -12.15 38.03 -16.16
N ALA A 80 -11.82 38.39 -14.93
CA ALA A 80 -10.48 38.17 -14.39
C ALA A 80 -10.52 37.78 -12.91
N THR A 81 -9.53 36.99 -12.50
CA THR A 81 -9.26 36.67 -11.09
C THR A 81 -7.77 36.76 -10.83
N ALA A 82 -7.39 37.05 -9.58
CA ALA A 82 -5.99 36.98 -9.14
C ALA A 82 -5.54 35.53 -8.84
N ALA A 83 -6.49 34.59 -8.75
CA ALA A 83 -6.20 33.20 -8.48
C ALA A 83 -5.47 32.53 -9.66
N THR A 84 -4.54 31.65 -9.33
CA THR A 84 -3.73 30.85 -10.26
C THR A 84 -3.87 29.37 -9.91
N GLY A 85 -3.32 28.46 -10.74
CA GLY A 85 -3.31 27.03 -10.42
C GLY A 85 -2.56 26.66 -9.12
N ALA A 86 -1.74 27.58 -8.59
CA ALA A 86 -1.04 27.41 -7.32
C ALA A 86 -1.79 28.03 -6.12
N SER A 87 -2.92 28.69 -6.34
CA SER A 87 -3.71 29.31 -5.27
C SER A 87 -4.37 28.23 -4.40
N ASN A 88 -4.28 28.38 -3.08
CA ASN A 88 -4.82 27.43 -2.11
C ASN A 88 -6.35 27.28 -2.21
N VAL A 89 -6.87 26.24 -1.56
CA VAL A 89 -8.33 26.07 -1.37
C VAL A 89 -8.91 27.30 -0.67
N GLY A 90 -10.01 27.83 -1.21
CA GLY A 90 -10.63 29.05 -0.68
C GLY A 90 -11.46 29.81 -1.71
N ALA A 91 -11.91 31.01 -1.33
CA ALA A 91 -12.70 31.89 -2.18
C ALA A 91 -11.87 33.08 -2.69
N TYR A 92 -12.02 33.39 -3.97
CA TYR A 92 -11.29 34.43 -4.69
C TYR A 92 -12.26 35.31 -5.47
N GLY A 93 -11.95 36.60 -5.64
CA GLY A 93 -12.80 37.50 -6.41
C GLY A 93 -12.68 37.28 -7.92
N ILE A 94 -13.81 37.39 -8.62
CA ILE A 94 -13.89 37.55 -10.07
C ILE A 94 -14.31 39.00 -10.35
N THR A 95 -13.55 39.71 -11.18
CA THR A 95 -13.92 41.03 -11.67
C THR A 95 -14.50 40.93 -13.07
N ALA A 96 -15.47 41.81 -13.37
CA ALA A 96 -16.04 41.99 -14.70
C ALA A 96 -15.68 43.38 -15.23
N ALA A 97 -15.31 43.46 -16.50
CA ALA A 97 -15.04 44.72 -17.18
C ALA A 97 -15.22 44.58 -18.70
N GLY A 98 -15.22 45.73 -19.40
CA GLY A 98 -15.09 45.75 -20.86
C GLY A 98 -16.20 45.02 -21.62
N ALA A 99 -17.46 45.19 -21.21
CA ALA A 99 -18.60 44.65 -21.94
C ALA A 99 -18.60 45.13 -23.40
N THR A 100 -18.76 44.19 -24.32
CA THR A 100 -18.91 44.44 -25.76
C THR A 100 -20.25 43.90 -26.23
N GLY A 101 -20.81 44.50 -27.26
CA GLY A 101 -22.12 44.10 -27.80
C GLY A 101 -22.77 45.20 -28.62
N THR A 102 -24.09 45.14 -28.77
CA THR A 102 -24.86 46.09 -29.57
C THR A 102 -25.55 47.12 -28.69
N GLY A 103 -25.58 48.38 -29.12
CA GLY A 103 -26.28 49.47 -28.43
C GLY A 103 -25.65 49.95 -27.11
N LEU A 104 -24.50 49.41 -26.68
CA LEU A 104 -23.91 49.70 -25.36
C LEU A 104 -23.53 51.17 -25.12
N SER A 105 -23.33 51.98 -26.17
CA SER A 105 -23.14 53.43 -26.04
C SER A 105 -24.36 54.14 -25.43
N ASN A 106 -25.53 53.50 -25.43
CA ASN A 106 -26.76 54.02 -24.85
C ASN A 106 -26.91 53.73 -23.34
N TYR A 107 -25.89 53.12 -22.70
CA TYR A 107 -25.98 52.67 -21.32
C TYR A 107 -24.85 53.21 -20.44
N ALA A 108 -25.19 53.55 -19.20
CA ALA A 108 -24.23 53.69 -18.11
C ALA A 108 -24.01 52.32 -17.46
N VAL A 109 -22.88 51.69 -17.78
CA VAL A 109 -22.59 50.31 -17.37
C VAL A 109 -21.95 50.25 -15.97
N THR A 110 -22.56 49.48 -15.07
CA THR A 110 -22.02 49.12 -13.76
C THR A 110 -21.62 47.66 -13.74
N TYR A 111 -20.41 47.36 -13.28
CA TYR A 111 -19.91 46.00 -13.15
C TYR A 111 -19.99 45.51 -11.71
N ARG A 112 -20.41 44.26 -11.53
CA ARG A 112 -20.38 43.54 -10.26
C ARG A 112 -19.54 42.28 -10.41
N GLY A 113 -18.71 42.02 -9.41
CA GLY A 113 -17.88 40.83 -9.35
C GLY A 113 -18.66 39.59 -8.93
N GLY A 114 -18.06 38.43 -9.19
CA GLY A 114 -18.48 37.13 -8.69
C GLY A 114 -17.40 36.54 -7.79
N THR A 115 -17.61 35.30 -7.36
CA THR A 115 -16.68 34.54 -6.51
C THR A 115 -16.20 33.29 -7.24
N LEU A 116 -14.90 33.07 -7.28
CA LEU A 116 -14.27 31.81 -7.66
C LEU A 116 -13.98 31.00 -6.40
N THR A 117 -14.54 29.80 -6.28
CA THR A 117 -14.17 28.83 -5.24
C THR A 117 -13.12 27.87 -5.78
N ILE A 118 -12.00 27.71 -5.08
CA ILE A 118 -11.04 26.63 -5.33
C ILE A 118 -11.35 25.49 -4.36
N ASP A 119 -11.83 24.38 -4.91
CA ASP A 119 -12.13 23.16 -4.17
C ASP A 119 -10.88 22.30 -3.96
N PRO A 120 -10.83 21.48 -2.88
CA PRO A 120 -9.72 20.56 -2.66
C PRO A 120 -9.51 19.57 -3.81
N ALA A 121 -8.24 19.31 -4.13
CA ALA A 121 -7.87 18.24 -5.06
C ALA A 121 -7.98 16.87 -4.37
N ALA A 122 -8.21 15.81 -5.15
CA ALA A 122 -8.18 14.46 -4.60
C ALA A 122 -6.73 14.00 -4.35
N LEU A 123 -6.44 13.49 -3.15
CA LEU A 123 -5.18 12.82 -2.81
C LEU A 123 -5.46 11.41 -2.32
N THR A 124 -4.86 10.41 -2.93
CA THR A 124 -4.88 9.03 -2.42
C THR A 124 -3.54 8.67 -1.80
N VAL A 125 -3.57 8.18 -0.56
CA VAL A 125 -2.42 7.61 0.16
C VAL A 125 -2.66 6.11 0.33
N THR A 126 -1.75 5.28 -0.18
CA THR A 126 -1.90 3.82 -0.18
C THR A 126 -0.76 3.18 0.61
N ALA A 127 -1.07 2.40 1.63
CA ALA A 127 -0.09 1.50 2.25
C ALA A 127 0.36 0.45 1.22
N LEU A 128 1.67 0.24 1.10
CA LEU A 128 2.21 -0.79 0.22
C LEU A 128 2.15 -2.15 0.92
N ASP A 129 2.06 -3.21 0.11
CA ASP A 129 2.18 -4.57 0.62
C ASP A 129 3.58 -4.79 1.21
N GLN A 130 3.66 -5.52 2.31
CA GLN A 130 4.91 -5.81 3.03
C GLN A 130 5.02 -7.30 3.32
N THR A 131 6.23 -7.75 3.64
CA THR A 131 6.48 -9.12 4.10
C THR A 131 7.22 -9.12 5.44
N SER A 132 7.04 -10.18 6.21
CA SER A 132 7.80 -10.48 7.42
C SER A 132 7.96 -11.99 7.54
N THR A 133 8.84 -12.45 8.43
CA THR A 133 9.03 -13.88 8.71
C THR A 133 8.46 -14.19 10.07
N TYR A 134 7.84 -15.35 10.23
CA TYR A 134 7.31 -15.81 11.51
C TYR A 134 8.36 -15.70 12.63
N GLY A 135 7.95 -15.15 13.78
CA GLY A 135 8.86 -14.83 14.89
C GLY A 135 9.40 -13.40 14.89
N ASN A 136 9.40 -12.70 13.75
CA ASN A 136 9.85 -11.31 13.68
C ASN A 136 8.68 -10.37 13.91
N ASN A 137 8.91 -9.29 14.68
CA ASN A 137 7.92 -8.24 14.77
C ASN A 137 7.81 -7.51 13.41
N PRO A 138 6.61 -7.37 12.82
CA PRO A 138 6.46 -6.69 11.55
C PRO A 138 6.95 -5.23 11.64
N ALA A 139 7.75 -4.81 10.66
CA ALA A 139 8.26 -3.45 10.57
C ALA A 139 7.64 -2.76 9.35
N LEU A 140 6.79 -1.76 9.59
CA LEU A 140 6.21 -0.91 8.56
C LEU A 140 7.09 0.34 8.42
N GLY A 141 8.01 0.32 7.47
CA GLY A 141 8.97 1.41 7.27
C GLY A 141 8.30 2.74 6.85
N SER A 142 9.02 3.84 7.02
CA SER A 142 8.56 5.19 6.60
C SER A 142 8.37 5.33 5.08
N SER A 143 8.83 4.35 4.29
CA SER A 143 8.65 4.26 2.84
C SER A 143 7.57 3.26 2.41
N ALA A 144 6.86 2.61 3.34
CA ALA A 144 5.85 1.58 3.03
C ALA A 144 4.50 2.17 2.60
N PHE A 145 4.51 3.30 1.87
CA PHE A 145 3.32 3.91 1.30
C PHE A 145 3.63 4.56 -0.07
N SER A 146 2.58 4.80 -0.86
CA SER A 146 2.64 5.60 -2.08
C SER A 146 1.54 6.67 -2.09
N THR A 147 1.70 7.68 -2.93
CA THR A 147 0.74 8.79 -3.07
C THR A 147 0.40 9.04 -4.53
N SER A 148 -0.83 9.52 -4.78
CA SER A 148 -1.29 9.91 -6.11
C SER A 148 -2.22 11.12 -6.03
N GLY A 149 -2.00 12.12 -6.88
CA GLY A 149 -2.78 13.35 -6.95
C GLY A 149 -2.07 14.61 -6.43
N LEU A 150 -0.84 14.50 -5.92
CA LEU A 150 -0.05 15.67 -5.50
C LEU A 150 0.30 16.55 -6.71
N VAL A 151 0.18 17.87 -6.52
CA VAL A 151 0.48 18.92 -7.50
C VAL A 151 1.29 20.04 -6.82
N ASN A 152 1.73 21.04 -7.58
CA ASN A 152 2.38 22.25 -7.06
C ASN A 152 3.64 22.01 -6.18
N GLY A 153 4.29 20.84 -6.30
CA GLY A 153 5.45 20.49 -5.49
C GLY A 153 5.11 20.09 -4.04
N ASP A 154 3.83 19.83 -3.76
CA ASP A 154 3.39 19.32 -2.46
C ASP A 154 3.90 17.91 -2.20
N SER A 155 3.97 17.55 -0.92
CA SER A 155 4.58 16.30 -0.49
C SER A 155 3.88 15.71 0.72
N VAL A 156 3.92 14.38 0.82
CA VAL A 156 3.62 13.64 2.05
C VAL A 156 4.95 13.12 2.59
N SER A 157 5.34 13.55 3.79
CA SER A 157 6.61 13.18 4.42
C SER A 157 6.48 12.01 5.39
N ALA A 158 5.30 11.80 5.97
CA ALA A 158 5.02 10.65 6.82
C ALA A 158 3.55 10.24 6.77
N VAL A 159 3.32 8.95 6.98
CA VAL A 159 1.99 8.32 7.10
C VAL A 159 2.05 7.38 8.30
N THR A 160 0.99 7.37 9.10
CA THR A 160 0.85 6.37 10.16
C THR A 160 0.38 5.06 9.52
N LEU A 161 1.24 4.05 9.55
CA LEU A 161 0.93 2.70 9.10
C LEU A 161 0.78 1.77 10.30
N ALA A 162 -0.23 0.91 10.27
CA ALA A 162 -0.47 -0.03 11.37
C ALA A 162 -0.96 -1.39 10.87
N THR A 163 -0.65 -2.43 11.62
CA THR A 163 -1.17 -3.79 11.44
C THR A 163 -1.48 -4.39 12.81
N ALA A 164 -2.43 -5.33 12.86
CA ALA A 164 -2.71 -6.08 14.08
C ALA A 164 -1.73 -7.25 14.28
N ALA A 165 -0.93 -7.58 13.27
CA ALA A 165 0.06 -8.64 13.35
C ALA A 165 1.20 -8.28 14.33
N THR A 166 1.67 -9.28 15.06
CA THR A 166 2.81 -9.19 15.98
C THR A 166 3.83 -10.28 15.64
N GLY A 167 4.99 -10.31 16.31
CA GLY A 167 5.95 -11.40 16.14
C GLY A 167 5.44 -12.81 16.47
N ALA A 168 4.32 -12.91 17.19
CA ALA A 168 3.65 -14.17 17.51
C ALA A 168 2.53 -14.55 16.52
N SER A 169 2.23 -13.69 15.54
CA SER A 169 1.19 -13.96 14.55
C SER A 169 1.62 -15.07 13.59
N ASN A 170 0.73 -16.05 13.36
CA ASN A 170 0.98 -17.20 12.48
C ASN A 170 1.26 -16.78 11.03
N VAL A 171 1.83 -17.70 10.24
CA VAL A 171 1.97 -17.55 8.78
C VAL A 171 0.62 -17.23 8.14
N GLY A 172 0.60 -16.25 7.25
CA GLY A 172 -0.64 -15.80 6.60
C GLY A 172 -0.63 -14.33 6.19
N ALA A 173 -1.80 -13.83 5.79
CA ALA A 173 -1.99 -12.45 5.34
C ALA A 173 -2.73 -11.62 6.40
N TYR A 174 -2.25 -10.40 6.63
CA TYR A 174 -2.75 -9.44 7.61
C TYR A 174 -2.93 -8.07 6.95
N GLY A 175 -3.95 -7.31 7.37
CA GLY A 175 -4.17 -5.97 6.83
C GLY A 175 -3.14 -4.95 7.34
N ILE A 176 -2.75 -4.02 6.48
CA ILE A 176 -2.05 -2.79 6.81
C ILE A 176 -3.01 -1.62 6.59
N THR A 177 -3.23 -0.80 7.61
CA THR A 177 -4.01 0.43 7.51
C THR A 177 -3.10 1.64 7.38
N ALA A 178 -3.51 2.62 6.56
CA ALA A 178 -2.86 3.93 6.46
C ALA A 178 -3.77 5.01 7.06
N ALA A 179 -3.17 5.97 7.77
CA ALA A 179 -3.85 7.15 8.31
C ALA A 179 -2.87 8.29 8.59
N GLY A 180 -3.39 9.48 8.91
CA GLY A 180 -2.60 10.56 9.50
C GLY A 180 -1.42 11.01 8.64
N ALA A 181 -1.63 11.20 7.33
CA ALA A 181 -0.61 11.77 6.46
C ALA A 181 -0.23 13.18 6.92
N THR A 182 1.08 13.43 6.95
CA THR A 182 1.66 14.73 7.24
C THR A 182 2.61 15.13 6.11
N GLY A 183 2.77 16.43 5.90
CA GLY A 183 3.53 16.94 4.76
C GLY A 183 3.22 18.40 4.45
N THR A 184 3.57 18.83 3.25
CA THR A 184 3.38 20.20 2.78
C THR A 184 2.14 20.29 1.89
N GLY A 185 1.34 21.36 2.04
CA GLY A 185 0.18 21.63 1.18
C GLY A 185 -1.06 20.74 1.41
N LEU A 186 -1.03 19.79 2.35
CA LEU A 186 -2.10 18.81 2.53
C LEU A 186 -3.49 19.40 2.88
N SER A 187 -3.57 20.63 3.37
CA SER A 187 -4.84 21.34 3.59
C SER A 187 -5.61 21.59 2.29
N ASN A 188 -4.94 21.52 1.13
CA ASN A 188 -5.55 21.73 -0.17
C ASN A 188 -6.12 20.44 -0.80
N TYR A 189 -6.12 19.33 -0.05
CA TYR A 189 -6.53 18.03 -0.57
C TYR A 189 -7.62 17.37 0.28
N ALA A 190 -8.54 16.71 -0.41
CA ALA A 190 -9.40 15.69 0.19
C ALA A 190 -8.64 14.35 0.20
N VAL A 191 -8.11 13.96 1.36
CA VAL A 191 -7.25 12.78 1.49
C VAL A 191 -8.06 11.50 1.70
N THR A 192 -7.83 10.51 0.83
CA THR A 192 -8.36 9.15 0.97
C THR A 192 -7.24 8.17 1.26
N TYR A 193 -7.44 7.27 2.23
CA TYR A 193 -6.48 6.24 2.59
C TYR A 193 -6.89 4.87 2.06
N ARG A 194 -5.92 4.12 1.56
CA ARG A 194 -6.07 2.72 1.14
C ARG A 194 -5.10 1.84 1.92
N GLY A 195 -5.59 0.68 2.35
CA GLY A 195 -4.77 -0.31 3.03
C GLY A 195 -3.94 -1.15 2.07
N GLY A 196 -2.94 -1.84 2.62
CA GLY A 196 -2.11 -2.84 1.97
C GLY A 196 -2.20 -4.16 2.73
N THR A 197 -1.39 -5.14 2.33
CA THR A 197 -1.33 -6.47 2.93
C THR A 197 0.07 -6.76 3.46
N LEU A 198 0.16 -7.19 4.71
CA LEU A 198 1.35 -7.80 5.29
C LEU A 198 1.25 -9.32 5.12
N THR A 199 2.24 -9.93 4.50
CA THR A 199 2.38 -11.40 4.44
C THR A 199 3.43 -11.86 5.45
N ILE A 200 3.07 -12.78 6.35
CA ILE A 200 4.02 -13.46 7.24
C ILE A 200 4.40 -14.78 6.59
N ASP A 201 5.65 -14.90 6.18
CA ASP A 201 6.24 -16.09 5.59
C ASP A 201 6.72 -17.08 6.66
N PRO A 202 6.77 -18.39 6.35
CA PRO A 202 7.30 -19.39 7.28
C PRO A 202 8.75 -19.11 7.69
N ALA A 203 9.05 -19.34 8.98
CA ALA A 203 10.43 -19.33 9.46
C ALA A 203 11.17 -20.62 9.06
N ALA A 204 12.48 -20.55 8.92
CA ALA A 204 13.29 -21.75 8.69
C ALA A 204 13.39 -22.58 9.98
N LEU A 205 13.12 -23.88 9.90
CA LEU A 205 13.38 -24.84 10.97
C LEU A 205 14.26 -25.96 10.44
N THR A 206 15.38 -26.21 11.10
CA THR A 206 16.22 -27.38 10.82
C THR A 206 16.05 -28.41 11.92
N VAL A 207 15.78 -29.66 11.54
CA VAL A 207 15.72 -30.83 12.41
C VAL A 207 16.84 -31.79 12.02
N THR A 208 17.76 -32.07 12.93
CA THR A 208 18.94 -32.91 12.67
C THR A 208 18.90 -34.17 13.52
N ALA A 209 18.92 -35.35 12.90
CA ALA A 209 19.13 -36.60 13.63
C ALA A 209 20.51 -36.59 14.31
N LEU A 210 20.56 -37.00 15.56
CA LEU A 210 21.83 -37.14 16.27
C LEU A 210 22.53 -38.43 15.85
N ASP A 211 23.85 -38.42 15.87
CA ASP A 211 24.64 -39.64 15.71
C ASP A 211 24.33 -40.62 16.85
N GLN A 212 24.28 -41.91 16.54
CA GLN A 212 24.00 -42.98 17.50
C GLN A 212 25.01 -44.11 17.35
N SER A 213 25.02 -45.05 18.29
CA SER A 213 25.75 -46.30 18.15
C SER A 213 24.91 -47.52 18.53
N SER A 214 25.27 -48.67 17.98
CA SER A 214 24.77 -49.99 18.36
C SER A 214 25.94 -50.96 18.38
N THR A 215 25.81 -52.11 19.04
CA THR A 215 26.82 -53.17 18.97
C THR A 215 26.40 -54.21 17.94
N TYR A 216 27.37 -54.79 17.23
CA TYR A 216 27.14 -55.91 16.33
C TYR A 216 26.33 -57.04 17.01
N GLY A 217 25.30 -57.55 16.32
CA GLY A 217 24.33 -58.50 16.88
C GLY A 217 23.12 -57.86 17.58
N GLN A 218 23.14 -56.54 17.84
CA GLN A 218 22.00 -55.82 18.42
C GLN A 218 21.24 -55.02 17.36
N THR A 219 19.91 -55.10 17.40
CA THR A 219 19.06 -54.26 16.53
C THR A 219 19.20 -52.80 16.95
N PRO A 220 19.55 -51.87 16.04
CA PRO A 220 19.66 -50.46 16.38
C PRO A 220 18.34 -49.89 16.93
N ASP A 221 18.40 -49.21 18.08
CA ASP A 221 17.28 -48.46 18.64
C ASP A 221 17.57 -46.95 18.54
N LEU A 222 16.83 -46.27 17.68
CA LEU A 222 16.99 -44.83 17.44
C LEU A 222 16.06 -43.98 18.31
N GLY A 223 15.04 -44.58 18.93
CA GLY A 223 13.96 -43.84 19.60
C GLY A 223 13.29 -42.77 18.72
N THR A 224 12.59 -41.83 19.36
CA THR A 224 11.94 -40.68 18.69
C THR A 224 12.49 -39.32 19.14
N SER A 225 13.46 -39.32 20.07
CA SER A 225 14.00 -38.13 20.71
C SER A 225 15.48 -37.86 20.38
N GLN A 226 16.12 -38.72 19.57
CA GLN A 226 17.54 -38.57 19.21
C GLN A 226 17.71 -37.58 18.05
N PHE A 227 17.30 -36.34 18.29
CA PHE A 227 17.39 -35.24 17.32
C PHE A 227 17.70 -33.92 18.01
N SER A 228 18.12 -32.93 17.23
CA SER A 228 18.24 -31.53 17.65
C SER A 228 17.48 -30.61 16.69
N THR A 229 17.14 -29.42 17.15
CA THR A 229 16.40 -28.42 16.36
C THR A 229 17.10 -27.07 16.39
N SER A 230 17.04 -26.33 15.28
CA SER A 230 17.49 -24.94 15.19
C SER A 230 16.47 -24.10 14.43
N GLY A 231 16.13 -22.92 14.96
CA GLY A 231 15.20 -21.97 14.36
C GLY A 231 13.83 -21.86 15.03
N LEU A 232 13.54 -22.65 16.07
CA LEU A 232 12.30 -22.49 16.85
C LEU A 232 12.24 -21.11 17.53
N VAL A 233 11.04 -20.52 17.57
CA VAL A 233 10.72 -19.20 18.13
C VAL A 233 9.37 -19.29 18.85
N ASN A 234 8.97 -18.24 19.56
CA ASN A 234 7.64 -18.14 20.20
C ASN A 234 7.28 -19.29 21.18
N GLY A 235 8.27 -20.04 21.67
CA GLY A 235 8.04 -21.19 22.54
C GLY A 235 7.51 -22.44 21.81
N ASP A 236 7.57 -22.46 20.47
CA ASP A 236 7.22 -23.61 19.66
C ASP A 236 8.17 -24.79 19.91
N THR A 237 7.68 -26.01 19.68
CA THR A 237 8.38 -27.24 20.07
C THR A 237 8.29 -28.30 18.97
N VAL A 238 9.33 -29.14 18.88
CA VAL A 238 9.26 -30.45 18.23
C VAL A 238 9.31 -31.49 19.34
N SER A 239 8.28 -32.33 19.44
CA SER A 239 8.15 -33.35 20.49
C SER A 239 8.59 -34.74 20.03
N ALA A 240 8.51 -35.05 18.74
CA ALA A 240 8.99 -36.30 18.18
C ALA A 240 9.38 -36.16 16.71
N VAL A 241 10.36 -36.96 16.29
CA VAL A 241 10.83 -37.09 14.91
C VAL A 241 10.89 -38.57 14.57
N THR A 242 10.52 -38.92 13.33
CA THR A 242 10.71 -40.27 12.82
C THR A 242 12.17 -40.42 12.39
N LEU A 243 12.90 -41.30 13.07
CA LEU A 243 14.28 -41.63 12.77
C LEU A 243 14.36 -43.04 12.17
N ALA A 244 15.12 -43.19 11.09
CA ALA A 244 15.25 -44.47 10.42
C ALA A 244 16.67 -44.71 9.91
N THR A 245 17.11 -45.96 9.99
CA THR A 245 18.36 -46.44 9.41
C THR A 245 18.10 -47.71 8.61
N ALA A 246 18.95 -48.00 7.62
CA ALA A 246 18.92 -49.27 6.89
C ALA A 246 19.66 -50.40 7.64
N ALA A 247 20.39 -50.07 8.70
CA ALA A 247 21.10 -51.04 9.52
C ALA A 247 20.14 -51.94 10.31
N THR A 248 20.53 -53.21 10.45
CA THR A 248 19.80 -54.23 11.22
C THR A 248 20.76 -54.87 12.24
N GLY A 249 20.26 -55.74 13.12
CA GLY A 249 21.14 -56.49 14.05
C GLY A 249 22.18 -57.39 13.38
N ALA A 250 21.99 -57.72 12.10
CA ALA A 250 22.94 -58.49 11.29
C ALA A 250 23.93 -57.62 10.49
N SER A 251 23.77 -56.30 10.51
CA SER A 251 24.65 -55.38 9.79
C SER A 251 26.06 -55.40 10.38
N SER A 252 27.08 -55.47 9.53
CA SER A 252 28.50 -55.52 9.95
C SER A 252 28.94 -54.24 10.66
N VAL A 253 30.04 -54.32 11.41
CA VAL A 253 30.72 -53.17 12.01
C VAL A 253 31.00 -52.10 10.94
N GLY A 254 30.66 -50.85 11.23
CA GLY A 254 30.79 -49.74 10.28
C GLY A 254 29.82 -48.59 10.54
N ALA A 255 29.79 -47.63 9.62
CA ALA A 255 28.93 -46.46 9.69
C ALA A 255 27.73 -46.57 8.73
N TYR A 256 26.55 -46.21 9.21
CA TYR A 256 25.29 -46.25 8.50
C TYR A 256 24.56 -44.92 8.65
N GLY A 257 23.79 -44.49 7.64
CA GLY A 257 23.01 -43.26 7.72
C GLY A 257 21.79 -43.39 8.65
N ILE A 258 21.50 -42.32 9.38
CA ILE A 258 20.22 -42.07 10.05
C ILE A 258 19.50 -40.97 9.27
N THR A 259 18.26 -41.22 8.88
CA THR A 259 17.38 -40.25 8.25
C THR A 259 16.39 -39.70 9.27
N ALA A 260 16.04 -38.42 9.15
CA ALA A 260 15.00 -37.76 9.95
C ALA A 260 13.83 -37.35 9.05
N ALA A 261 12.61 -37.53 9.54
CA ALA A 261 11.39 -37.08 8.86
C ALA A 261 10.23 -36.91 9.85
N GLY A 262 9.14 -36.29 9.39
CA GLY A 262 7.85 -36.31 10.08
C GLY A 262 7.89 -35.73 11.50
N ALA A 263 8.53 -34.58 11.68
CA ALA A 263 8.51 -33.85 12.94
C ALA A 263 7.07 -33.55 13.36
N THR A 264 6.78 -33.80 14.62
CA THR A 264 5.50 -33.46 15.28
C THR A 264 5.77 -32.56 16.47
N GLY A 265 4.81 -31.72 16.83
CA GLY A 265 4.99 -30.72 17.88
C GLY A 265 3.97 -29.59 17.77
N THR A 266 4.29 -28.45 18.38
CA THR A 266 3.43 -27.25 18.41
C THR A 266 3.97 -26.19 17.45
N GLY A 267 3.07 -25.49 16.74
CA GLY A 267 3.43 -24.36 15.88
C GLY A 267 4.14 -24.70 14.57
N LEU A 268 4.36 -25.99 14.26
CA LEU A 268 5.15 -26.42 13.09
C LEU A 268 4.57 -25.99 11.73
N SER A 269 3.28 -25.64 11.65
CA SER A 269 2.68 -25.06 10.45
C SER A 269 3.27 -23.70 10.05
N ASN A 270 3.96 -23.03 10.97
CA ASN A 270 4.60 -21.73 10.74
C ASN A 270 6.05 -21.84 10.25
N TYR A 271 6.52 -23.06 9.96
CA TYR A 271 7.91 -23.31 9.60
C TYR A 271 8.05 -24.02 8.26
N ALA A 272 9.06 -23.62 7.50
CA ALA A 272 9.62 -24.42 6.42
C ALA A 272 10.66 -25.38 7.03
N VAL A 273 10.26 -26.65 7.21
CA VAL A 273 11.08 -27.65 7.90
C VAL A 273 12.05 -28.33 6.95
N THR A 274 13.33 -28.32 7.30
CA THR A 274 14.40 -29.06 6.62
C THR A 274 14.96 -30.14 7.54
N TYR A 275 15.14 -31.35 7.03
CA TYR A 275 15.69 -32.48 7.78
C TYR A 275 17.13 -32.76 7.39
N GLN A 276 17.98 -33.00 8.38
CA GLN A 276 19.36 -33.45 8.20
C GLN A 276 19.55 -34.81 8.88
N GLY A 277 20.29 -35.69 8.21
CA GLY A 277 20.60 -37.01 8.72
C GLY A 277 21.75 -37.00 9.73
N GLY A 278 21.86 -38.10 10.47
CA GLY A 278 22.97 -38.41 11.36
C GLY A 278 23.66 -39.71 10.93
N THR A 279 24.57 -40.20 11.76
CA THR A 279 25.34 -41.43 11.53
C THR A 279 25.11 -42.41 12.67
N LEU A 280 24.74 -43.64 12.34
CA LEU A 280 24.76 -44.79 13.24
C LEU A 280 26.10 -45.52 13.09
N THR A 281 26.83 -45.69 14.18
CA THR A 281 28.04 -46.53 14.22
C THR A 281 27.70 -47.89 14.82
N ILE A 282 27.95 -48.98 14.09
CA ILE A 282 27.92 -50.34 14.66
C ILE A 282 29.31 -50.69 15.16
N ASP A 283 29.43 -50.79 16.48
CA ASP A 283 30.66 -51.15 17.18
C ASP A 283 30.85 -52.68 17.23
N PRO A 284 32.11 -53.17 17.28
CA PRO A 284 32.38 -54.59 17.46
C PRO A 284 31.73 -55.18 18.73
N ALA A 285 31.19 -56.39 18.62
CA ALA A 285 30.78 -57.17 19.78
C ALA A 285 31.99 -57.75 20.51
N ALA A 286 31.89 -57.88 21.84
CA ALA A 286 32.92 -58.55 22.63
C ALA A 286 32.88 -60.06 22.39
N LEU A 287 34.00 -60.62 21.93
CA LEU A 287 34.22 -62.07 21.83
C LEU A 287 35.30 -62.47 22.84
N THR A 288 34.99 -63.44 23.69
CA THR A 288 35.99 -64.08 24.56
C THR A 288 36.25 -65.49 24.08
N VAL A 289 37.52 -65.82 23.88
CA VAL A 289 38.01 -67.16 23.55
C VAL A 289 38.87 -67.63 24.73
N THR A 290 38.52 -68.76 25.33
CA THR A 290 39.19 -69.29 26.53
C THR A 290 39.80 -70.64 26.22
N ALA A 291 41.13 -70.75 26.31
CA ALA A 291 41.80 -72.03 26.28
C ALA A 291 41.32 -72.90 27.46
N LEU A 292 40.93 -74.14 27.17
CA LEU A 292 40.47 -75.09 28.16
C LEU A 292 41.64 -75.94 28.65
N ASP A 293 41.64 -76.32 29.93
CA ASP A 293 42.65 -77.23 30.48
C ASP A 293 42.69 -78.53 29.68
N GLN A 294 43.90 -78.94 29.29
CA GLN A 294 44.14 -80.18 28.54
C GLN A 294 45.10 -81.09 29.32
N THR A 295 44.94 -82.40 29.17
CA THR A 295 45.83 -83.40 29.75
C THR A 295 46.47 -84.23 28.64
N SER A 296 47.77 -84.51 28.76
CA SER A 296 48.49 -85.47 27.90
C SER A 296 49.36 -86.39 28.76
N THR A 297 49.57 -87.62 28.29
CA THR A 297 50.45 -88.59 28.96
C THR A 297 51.89 -88.44 28.44
N TYR A 298 52.89 -88.59 29.31
CA TYR A 298 54.31 -88.53 28.94
C TYR A 298 54.64 -89.49 27.78
N GLY A 299 55.26 -88.96 26.73
CA GLY A 299 55.54 -89.68 25.48
C GLY A 299 54.51 -89.46 24.36
N ASN A 300 53.33 -88.90 24.65
CA ASN A 300 52.33 -88.53 23.65
C ASN A 300 52.39 -87.03 23.32
N SER A 301 52.12 -86.68 22.06
CA SER A 301 51.93 -85.28 21.65
C SER A 301 50.58 -84.77 22.16
N PRO A 302 50.50 -83.62 22.85
CA PRO A 302 49.24 -83.03 23.28
C PRO A 302 48.33 -82.73 22.08
N ALA A 303 47.06 -83.14 22.15
CA ALA A 303 46.07 -82.86 21.11
C ALA A 303 45.32 -81.55 21.41
N LEU A 304 45.72 -80.45 20.75
CA LEU A 304 45.06 -79.14 20.85
C LEU A 304 44.19 -78.87 19.64
N GLY A 305 43.08 -79.61 19.52
CA GLY A 305 42.13 -79.48 18.41
C GLY A 305 41.02 -78.45 18.66
N SER A 306 39.95 -78.51 17.86
CA SER A 306 38.78 -77.63 17.98
C SER A 306 38.02 -77.73 19.32
N SER A 307 38.34 -78.71 20.17
CA SER A 307 37.80 -78.86 21.53
C SER A 307 38.69 -78.24 22.61
N ALA A 308 39.85 -77.67 22.27
CA ALA A 308 40.81 -77.14 23.24
C ALA A 308 40.50 -75.71 23.70
N PHE A 309 39.40 -75.12 23.23
CA PHE A 309 38.95 -73.79 23.60
C PHE A 309 37.43 -73.75 23.73
N SER A 310 36.93 -72.73 24.42
CA SER A 310 35.52 -72.34 24.43
C SER A 310 35.38 -70.90 23.96
N THR A 311 34.20 -70.53 23.48
CA THR A 311 33.90 -69.16 23.05
C THR A 311 32.62 -68.66 23.69
N THR A 312 32.59 -67.38 24.02
CA THR A 312 31.39 -66.68 24.51
C THR A 312 31.30 -65.31 23.83
N GLY A 313 30.09 -64.91 23.43
CA GLY A 313 29.84 -63.63 22.77
C GLY A 313 29.65 -63.69 21.25
N LEU A 314 29.65 -64.89 20.65
CA LEU A 314 29.24 -65.07 19.25
C LEU A 314 27.75 -64.76 19.08
N VAL A 315 27.41 -64.04 18.02
CA VAL A 315 26.06 -63.61 17.65
C VAL A 315 25.79 -63.96 16.18
N ASN A 316 24.56 -63.80 15.70
CA ASN A 316 24.20 -63.94 14.27
C ASN A 316 24.60 -65.28 13.59
N GLY A 317 24.82 -66.35 14.37
CA GLY A 317 25.26 -67.65 13.84
C GLY A 317 26.76 -67.73 13.53
N ASP A 318 27.54 -66.74 13.98
CA ASP A 318 28.99 -66.72 13.82
C ASP A 318 29.66 -67.87 14.59
N SER A 319 30.81 -68.33 14.10
CA SER A 319 31.56 -69.45 14.68
C SER A 319 33.08 -69.22 14.63
N VAL A 320 33.79 -69.87 15.55
CA VAL A 320 35.26 -69.95 15.55
C VAL A 320 35.65 -71.40 15.26
N SER A 321 36.32 -71.64 14.13
CA SER A 321 36.67 -73.00 13.68
C SER A 321 38.05 -73.47 14.15
N ALA A 322 38.93 -72.54 14.51
CA ALA A 322 40.29 -72.79 15.03
C ALA A 322 40.79 -71.57 15.81
N VAL A 323 41.77 -71.77 16.68
CA VAL A 323 42.46 -70.74 17.49
C VAL A 323 43.97 -70.96 17.40
#